data_AF-A0A922W7U8-F1
#
_entry.id   AF-A0A922W7U8-F1
#
_cell.length_a   1.000
_cell.length_b   1.000
_cell.length_c   1.000
_cell.angle_alpha   90.00
_cell.angle_beta   90.00
_cell.angle_gamma   90.00
#
_symmetry.space_group_name_H-M   'P 1'
#
loop_
_entity.id
_entity.type
_entity.pdbx_description
1 polymer ?
#
loop_
_entity_poly.entity_id
_entity_poly.type
_entity_poly.pdbx_seq_one_letter_code
_entity_poly.pdbx_strand_id
1 'polypeptide(L)'
;MSIRYLPDSPPVFDTAKARARWAAAKADYLAGGGAPEVCERHGLSLRTFRYRARKEGWRRADQPAPFITPDPPPSPPAQNDPLVIPEAPEAPSGTPLTTSQMVDKCWSYVQAAVAAGQLIQARGWLRLYKELKPLVPYA
;
A
#
# COMPACT_ATOMS: atom_id res chain seq x y z
N MET A 1 -8.14 -62.44 -12.43
CA MET A 1 -8.40 -61.07 -12.92
C MET A 1 -7.44 -60.11 -12.22
N SER A 2 -6.48 -59.54 -12.96
CA SER A 2 -5.46 -58.62 -12.45
C SER A 2 -6.06 -57.30 -11.97
N ILE A 3 -5.72 -56.89 -10.75
CA ILE A 3 -5.86 -55.50 -10.28
C ILE A 3 -4.86 -54.67 -11.09
N ARG A 4 -5.37 -53.92 -12.08
CA ARG A 4 -4.57 -52.90 -12.78
C ARG A 4 -4.34 -51.74 -11.82
N TYR A 5 -3.11 -51.56 -11.36
CA TYR A 5 -2.65 -50.29 -10.81
C TYR A 5 -2.78 -49.22 -11.91
N LEU A 6 -3.58 -48.18 -11.68
CA LEU A 6 -3.47 -46.95 -12.45
C LEU A 6 -2.43 -46.09 -11.73
N PRO A 7 -1.23 -45.86 -12.30
CA PRO A 7 -0.21 -45.07 -11.64
C PRO A 7 -0.60 -43.60 -11.69
N ASP A 8 -0.51 -42.94 -10.53
CA ASP A 8 -0.27 -41.50 -10.41
C ASP A 8 -1.23 -40.60 -11.22
N SER A 9 -2.48 -40.50 -10.76
CA SER A 9 -3.32 -39.37 -11.18
C SER A 9 -2.75 -38.11 -10.50
N PRO A 10 -2.21 -37.12 -11.24
CA PRO A 10 -1.65 -35.93 -10.62
C PRO A 10 -2.76 -35.26 -9.79
N PRO A 11 -2.43 -34.65 -8.63
CA PRO A 11 -3.42 -34.00 -7.81
C PRO A 11 -4.22 -33.03 -8.67
N VAL A 12 -5.53 -33.26 -8.77
CA VAL A 12 -6.42 -32.37 -9.51
C VAL A 12 -6.47 -31.07 -8.74
N PHE A 13 -5.63 -30.11 -9.13
CA PHE A 13 -5.77 -28.75 -8.63
C PHE A 13 -7.15 -28.29 -9.05
N ASP A 14 -7.99 -28.01 -8.06
CA ASP A 14 -9.37 -27.61 -8.25
C ASP A 14 -9.40 -26.17 -8.79
N THR A 15 -9.00 -26.02 -10.06
CA THR A 15 -8.73 -24.74 -10.74
C THR A 15 -9.97 -23.85 -10.77
N ALA A 16 -11.16 -24.47 -10.77
CA ALA A 16 -12.44 -23.79 -10.63
C ALA A 16 -12.57 -23.12 -9.26
N LYS A 17 -12.27 -23.83 -8.15
CA LYS A 17 -12.24 -23.24 -6.81
C LYS A 17 -11.16 -22.18 -6.68
N ALA A 18 -9.99 -22.40 -7.25
CA ALA A 18 -8.93 -21.39 -7.27
C ALA A 18 -9.40 -20.12 -7.99
N ARG A 19 -10.06 -20.24 -9.15
CA ARG A 19 -10.62 -19.11 -9.89
C ARG A 19 -11.69 -18.37 -9.09
N ALA A 20 -12.59 -19.10 -8.44
CA ALA A 20 -13.63 -18.52 -7.59
C ALA A 20 -13.03 -17.72 -6.42
N ARG A 21 -12.01 -18.26 -5.76
CA ARG A 21 -11.26 -17.61 -4.69
C ARG A 21 -10.60 -16.30 -5.14
N TRP A 22 -10.00 -16.30 -6.32
CA TRP A 22 -9.39 -15.10 -6.90
C TRP A 22 -10.43 -14.04 -7.30
N ALA A 23 -11.60 -14.46 -7.78
CA ALA A 23 -12.71 -13.55 -8.09
C ALA A 23 -13.26 -12.89 -6.82
N ALA A 24 -13.44 -13.65 -5.74
CA ALA A 24 -13.87 -13.12 -4.44
C ALA A 24 -12.86 -12.13 -3.86
N ALA A 25 -11.57 -12.48 -3.88
CA ALA A 25 -10.50 -11.59 -3.42
C ALA A 25 -10.44 -10.27 -4.24
N LYS A 26 -10.67 -10.33 -5.55
CA LYS A 26 -10.75 -9.12 -6.38
C LYS A 26 -11.93 -8.23 -5.95
N ALA A 27 -13.12 -8.82 -5.76
CA ALA A 27 -14.32 -8.09 -5.38
C ALA A 27 -14.11 -7.35 -4.05
N ASP A 28 -13.57 -8.01 -3.04
CA ASP A 28 -13.30 -7.40 -1.72
C ASP A 28 -12.27 -6.25 -1.81
N TYR A 29 -11.23 -6.41 -2.63
CA TYR A 29 -10.22 -5.37 -2.82
C TYR A 29 -10.77 -4.13 -3.52
N LEU A 30 -11.63 -4.33 -4.53
CA LEU A 30 -12.32 -3.26 -5.25
C LEU A 30 -13.42 -2.59 -4.41
N ALA A 31 -14.05 -3.32 -3.48
CA ALA A 31 -15.02 -2.77 -2.53
C ALA A 31 -14.41 -1.83 -1.48
N GLY A 32 -13.08 -1.70 -1.42
CA GLY A 32 -12.38 -0.83 -0.48
C GLY A 32 -11.49 -1.55 0.52
N GLY A 33 -11.54 -2.88 0.59
CA GLY A 33 -10.71 -3.68 1.49
C GLY A 33 -9.20 -3.52 1.25
N GLY A 34 -8.42 -3.53 2.32
CA GLY A 34 -6.96 -3.46 2.23
C GLY A 34 -6.39 -4.73 1.57
N ALA A 35 -5.39 -4.60 0.68
CA ALA A 35 -4.71 -5.74 0.08
C ALA A 35 -4.21 -6.80 1.09
N PRO A 36 -3.60 -6.46 2.25
CA PRO A 36 -3.18 -7.47 3.23
C PRO A 36 -4.37 -8.19 3.89
N GLU A 37 -5.42 -7.47 4.26
CA GLU A 37 -6.63 -8.03 4.89
C GLU A 37 -7.37 -9.00 3.96
N VAL A 38 -7.50 -8.63 2.68
CA VAL A 38 -8.08 -9.50 1.64
C VAL A 38 -7.21 -10.75 1.43
N CYS A 39 -5.89 -10.61 1.47
CA CYS A 39 -4.98 -11.75 1.34
C CYS A 39 -5.10 -12.72 2.52
N GLU A 40 -5.22 -12.23 3.74
CA GLU A 40 -5.43 -13.06 4.94
C GLU A 40 -6.77 -13.79 4.88
N ARG A 41 -7.86 -13.08 4.57
CA ARG A 41 -9.21 -13.64 4.47
C ARG A 41 -9.31 -14.76 3.42
N HIS A 42 -8.62 -14.58 2.29
CA HIS A 42 -8.63 -15.53 1.20
C HIS A 42 -7.44 -16.49 1.23
N GLY A 43 -6.54 -16.46 2.21
CA GLY A 43 -5.35 -17.34 2.26
C GLY A 43 -4.46 -17.22 1.02
N LEU A 44 -4.32 -16.01 0.46
CA LEU A 44 -3.50 -15.71 -0.69
C LEU A 44 -2.21 -15.03 -0.26
N SER A 45 -1.12 -15.24 -0.99
CA SER A 45 0.11 -14.49 -0.72
C SER A 45 0.01 -13.06 -1.26
N LEU A 46 0.43 -12.09 -0.46
CA LEU A 46 0.41 -10.67 -0.85
C LEU A 46 1.27 -10.41 -2.11
N ARG A 47 2.37 -11.16 -2.28
CA ARG A 47 3.25 -11.06 -3.45
C ARG A 47 2.53 -11.51 -4.72
N THR A 48 1.88 -12.68 -4.70
CA THR A 48 1.14 -13.21 -5.86
C THR A 48 -0.06 -12.32 -6.17
N PHE A 49 -0.76 -11.84 -5.14
CA PHE A 49 -1.87 -10.90 -5.29
C PHE A 49 -1.44 -9.61 -5.99
N ARG A 50 -0.36 -8.96 -5.53
CA ARG A 50 0.17 -7.71 -6.14
C ARG A 50 0.69 -7.90 -7.56
N TYR A 51 1.32 -9.04 -7.85
CA TYR A 51 1.78 -9.36 -9.20
C TYR A 51 0.59 -9.52 -10.16
N ARG A 52 -0.41 -10.29 -9.73
CA ARG A 52 -1.62 -10.55 -10.51
C ARG A 52 -2.44 -9.28 -10.72
N ALA A 53 -2.66 -8.48 -9.67
CA ALA A 53 -3.33 -7.19 -9.77
C ALA A 53 -2.63 -6.21 -10.72
N ARG A 54 -1.29 -6.26 -10.83
CA ARG A 54 -0.54 -5.49 -11.85
C ARG A 54 -0.79 -6.01 -13.26
N LYS A 55 -0.76 -7.33 -13.44
CA LYS A 55 -0.92 -7.97 -14.75
C LYS A 55 -2.33 -7.77 -15.30
N GLU A 56 -3.33 -7.82 -14.42
CA GLU A 56 -4.75 -7.71 -14.78
C GLU A 56 -5.28 -6.26 -14.65
N GLY A 57 -4.43 -5.29 -14.25
CA GLY A 57 -4.76 -3.85 -14.22
C GLY A 57 -5.77 -3.44 -13.14
N TRP A 58 -5.79 -4.13 -12.00
CA TRP A 58 -6.75 -3.87 -10.91
C TRP A 58 -6.18 -2.99 -9.80
N ARG A 59 -4.97 -2.46 -9.94
CA ARG A 59 -4.39 -1.62 -8.87
C ARG A 59 -5.23 -0.38 -8.73
N ARG A 60 -5.37 0.11 -7.49
CA ARG A 60 -5.99 1.42 -7.24
C ARG A 60 -5.29 2.57 -7.98
N ALA A 61 -4.01 2.41 -8.30
CA ALA A 61 -3.25 3.37 -9.13
C ALA A 61 -3.57 3.27 -10.63
N ASP A 62 -4.09 2.13 -11.11
CA ASP A 62 -4.48 1.90 -12.50
C ASP A 62 -5.98 2.19 -12.72
N GLN A 63 -6.76 2.32 -11.64
CA GLN A 63 -8.16 2.78 -11.69
C GLN A 63 -8.17 4.27 -12.07
N PRO A 64 -9.05 4.71 -12.99
CA PRO A 64 -9.25 6.12 -13.22
C PRO A 64 -9.62 6.78 -11.89
N ALA A 65 -8.99 7.90 -11.57
CA ALA A 65 -9.30 8.65 -10.36
C ALA A 65 -10.83 8.83 -10.26
N PRO A 66 -11.45 8.53 -9.11
CA PRO A 66 -12.87 8.79 -8.95
C PRO A 66 -13.10 10.26 -9.31
N PHE A 67 -14.01 10.48 -10.26
CA PHE A 67 -14.45 11.82 -10.63
C PHE A 67 -14.99 12.45 -9.35
N ILE A 68 -14.21 13.33 -8.71
CA ILE A 68 -14.68 14.13 -7.59
C ILE A 68 -15.81 14.96 -8.17
N THR A 69 -17.05 14.55 -7.90
CA THR A 69 -18.19 15.41 -8.16
C THR A 69 -18.03 16.57 -7.17
N PRO A 70 -17.94 17.84 -7.62
CA PRO A 70 -17.87 18.95 -6.68
C PRO A 70 -19.10 18.91 -5.77
N ASP A 71 -18.87 18.89 -4.47
CA ASP A 71 -19.89 18.87 -3.42
C ASP A 71 -20.81 20.10 -3.58
N PRO A 72 -22.16 19.98 -3.50
CA PRO A 72 -23.02 21.15 -3.35
C PRO A 72 -22.62 21.97 -2.10
N PRO A 73 -22.78 23.31 -2.14
CA PRO A 73 -22.26 24.18 -1.09
C PRO A 73 -22.88 23.84 0.29
N PRO A 74 -22.07 23.76 1.36
CA PRO A 74 -22.58 23.47 2.70
C PRO A 74 -23.45 24.63 3.22
N SER A 75 -24.56 24.27 3.87
CA SER A 75 -25.44 25.21 4.57
C SER A 75 -24.69 25.94 5.72
N PRO A 76 -25.07 27.18 6.06
CA PRO A 76 -24.27 28.04 6.94
C PRO A 76 -24.21 27.51 8.39
N PRO A 77 -23.05 27.60 9.07
CA PRO A 77 -22.90 27.20 10.45
C PRO A 77 -23.54 28.23 11.40
N ALA A 78 -24.22 27.75 12.43
CA ALA A 78 -24.72 28.58 13.53
C ALA A 78 -23.55 29.28 14.25
N GLN A 79 -23.61 30.61 14.29
CA GLN A 79 -22.72 31.52 15.02
C GLN A 79 -22.66 31.19 16.52
N ASN A 80 -21.45 31.29 17.10
CA ASN A 80 -21.18 31.84 18.44
C ASN A 80 -19.72 32.35 18.51
N ASP A 81 -19.56 33.68 18.32
CA ASP A 81 -18.64 34.70 18.89
C ASP A 81 -17.22 34.38 19.45
N PRO A 82 -16.27 35.36 19.48
CA PRO A 82 -15.30 35.64 18.42
C PRO A 82 -13.86 35.34 18.86
N LEU A 83 -13.19 34.41 18.16
CA LEU A 83 -11.75 34.20 18.30
C LEU A 83 -11.01 35.31 17.54
N VAL A 84 -10.27 36.12 18.29
CA VAL A 84 -9.13 36.88 17.77
C VAL A 84 -8.22 35.89 17.03
N ILE A 85 -8.06 36.10 15.73
CA ILE A 85 -7.14 35.36 14.86
C ILE A 85 -5.77 36.02 15.05
N PRO A 86 -4.77 35.41 15.71
CA PRO A 86 -3.41 35.69 15.31
C PRO A 86 -3.23 35.04 13.94
N GLU A 87 -3.00 35.88 12.94
CA GLU A 87 -2.67 35.59 11.56
C GLU A 87 -1.99 34.22 11.40
N ALA A 88 -2.72 33.26 10.83
CA ALA A 88 -2.19 31.94 10.51
C ALA A 88 -1.13 32.13 9.41
N PRO A 89 0.15 31.78 9.66
CA PRO A 89 1.15 31.87 8.60
C PRO A 89 0.74 30.90 7.50
N GLU A 90 0.87 31.39 6.28
CA GLU A 90 0.38 30.82 5.04
C GLU A 90 0.61 29.31 4.92
N ALA A 91 -0.34 28.63 4.28
CA ALA A 91 -0.27 27.22 3.92
C ALA A 91 1.15 26.87 3.45
N PRO A 92 1.83 25.84 4.03
CA PRO A 92 3.11 25.44 3.51
C PRO A 92 2.84 24.82 2.14
N SER A 93 3.03 25.65 1.11
CA SER A 93 3.41 25.24 -0.23
C SER A 93 4.24 23.97 -0.09
N GLY A 94 3.73 22.86 -0.65
CA GLY A 94 4.35 21.54 -0.51
C GLY A 94 5.70 21.53 -1.22
N THR A 95 6.72 22.09 -0.58
CA THR A 95 8.09 22.03 -1.06
C THR A 95 8.46 20.55 -1.14
N PRO A 96 8.94 20.06 -2.29
CA PRO A 96 9.42 18.69 -2.38
C PRO A 96 10.47 18.47 -1.28
N LEU A 97 10.36 17.35 -0.56
CA LEU A 97 11.28 17.00 0.52
C LEU A 97 12.72 17.12 0.01
N THR A 98 13.52 17.97 0.66
CA THR A 98 14.94 18.13 0.32
C THR A 98 15.69 16.82 0.61
N THR A 99 16.78 16.56 -0.10
CA THR A 99 17.61 15.36 0.08
C THR A 99 18.02 15.13 1.54
N SER A 100 18.33 16.20 2.29
CA SER A 100 18.61 16.16 3.74
C SER A 100 17.44 15.58 4.53
N GLN A 101 16.22 16.06 4.28
CA GLN A 101 15.00 15.57 4.93
C GLN A 101 14.72 14.09 4.58
N MET A 102 15.08 13.65 3.38
CA MET A 102 14.97 12.24 2.98
C MET A 102 15.96 11.35 3.75
N VAL A 103 17.17 11.85 4.03
CA VAL A 103 18.18 11.16 4.86
C VAL A 103 17.69 10.99 6.29
N ASP A 104 17.12 12.05 6.89
CA ASP A 104 16.60 12.02 8.26
C ASP A 104 15.45 11.03 8.41
N LYS A 105 14.53 10.99 7.42
CA LYS A 105 13.45 10.00 7.38
C LYS A 105 13.97 8.58 7.19
N CYS A 106 14.95 8.34 6.30
CA CYS A 106 15.54 7.01 6.14
C CYS A 106 16.14 6.50 7.44
N TRP A 107 16.86 7.35 8.19
CA TRP A 107 17.43 6.97 9.47
C TRP A 107 16.37 6.64 10.52
N SER A 108 15.28 7.41 10.55
CA SER A 108 14.14 7.17 11.45
C SER A 108 13.47 5.82 11.17
N TYR A 109 13.32 5.45 9.89
CA TYR A 109 12.79 4.13 9.49
C TYR A 109 13.73 2.98 9.80
N VAL A 110 15.06 3.17 9.72
CA VAL A 110 16.03 2.16 10.17
C VAL A 110 15.85 1.89 11.66
N GLN A 111 15.77 2.93 12.50
CA GLN A 111 15.59 2.77 13.95
C GLN A 111 14.28 2.06 14.29
N ALA A 112 13.17 2.45 13.65
CA ALA A 112 11.87 1.81 13.85
C ALA A 112 11.88 0.33 13.42
N ALA A 113 12.52 0.01 12.30
CA ALA A 113 12.63 -1.37 11.81
C ALA A 113 13.51 -2.25 12.71
N VAL A 114 14.57 -1.69 13.31
CA VAL A 114 15.42 -2.40 14.28
C VAL A 114 14.65 -2.66 15.58
N ALA A 115 13.93 -1.66 16.11
CA ALA A 115 13.11 -1.83 17.31
C ALA A 115 12.00 -2.88 17.12
N ALA A 116 11.45 -2.98 15.91
CA ALA A 116 10.43 -3.97 15.54
C ALA A 116 11.00 -5.37 15.16
N GLY A 117 12.33 -5.58 15.21
CA GLY A 117 12.97 -6.84 14.83
C GLY A 117 12.97 -7.15 13.33
N GLN A 118 12.59 -6.20 12.48
CA GLN A 118 12.48 -6.36 11.03
C GLN A 118 13.82 -6.07 10.31
N LEU A 119 14.82 -6.94 10.54
CA LEU A 119 16.19 -6.71 10.06
C LEU A 119 16.34 -6.58 8.53
N ILE A 120 15.48 -7.25 7.75
CA ILE A 120 15.50 -7.13 6.28
C ILE A 120 15.04 -5.73 5.83
N GLN A 121 14.03 -5.16 6.49
CA GLN A 121 13.56 -3.80 6.22
C GLN A 121 14.60 -2.77 6.67
N ALA A 122 15.18 -2.95 7.87
CA ALA A 122 16.26 -2.10 8.36
C ALA A 122 17.42 -2.06 7.36
N ARG A 123 17.80 -3.20 6.78
CA ARG A 123 18.85 -3.28 5.75
C ARG A 123 18.49 -2.53 4.47
N GLY A 124 17.22 -2.54 4.07
CA GLY A 124 16.71 -1.78 2.92
C GLY A 124 16.82 -0.28 3.12
N TRP A 125 16.32 0.23 4.25
CA TRP A 125 16.40 1.65 4.60
C TRP A 125 17.84 2.13 4.83
N LEU A 126 18.71 1.26 5.37
CA LEU A 126 20.13 1.57 5.58
C LEU A 126 20.92 1.65 4.27
N ARG A 127 20.53 0.89 3.24
CA ARG A 127 21.08 1.05 1.89
C ARG A 127 20.68 2.41 1.31
N LEU A 128 19.40 2.77 1.37
CA LEU A 128 18.91 4.07 0.89
C LEU A 128 19.57 5.25 1.61
N TYR A 129 19.77 5.15 2.93
CA TYR A 129 20.53 6.16 3.70
C TYR A 129 21.96 6.34 3.16
N LYS A 130 22.68 5.25 2.87
CA LYS A 130 24.05 5.31 2.34
C LYS A 130 24.12 5.91 0.93
N GLU A 131 23.10 5.70 0.12
CA GLU A 131 22.99 6.25 -1.24
C GLU A 131 22.63 7.74 -1.22
N LEU A 132 21.79 8.17 -0.26
CA LEU A 132 21.35 9.57 -0.14
C LEU A 132 22.34 10.48 0.59
N LYS A 133 23.08 9.95 1.58
CA LYS A 133 24.07 10.71 2.35
C LYS A 133 25.11 11.47 1.49
N PRO A 134 25.71 10.90 0.43
CA PRO A 134 26.65 11.65 -0.42
C PRO A 134 25.97 12.70 -1.31
N LEU A 135 24.64 12.64 -1.47
CA LEU A 135 23.87 13.59 -2.27
C LEU A 135 23.41 14.80 -1.46
N VAL A 136 23.65 14.83 -0.15
CA VAL A 136 23.39 16.00 0.68
C VAL A 136 24.53 17.00 0.40
N PRO A 137 24.23 18.16 -0.21
CA PRO A 137 25.26 19.18 -0.40
C PRO A 137 25.78 19.60 0.97
N TYR A 138 27.10 19.59 1.15
CA TYR A 138 27.74 20.26 2.27
C TYR A 138 27.55 21.77 2.04
N ALA A 139 26.57 22.34 2.74
CA ALA A 139 26.43 23.79 2.87
C ALA A 139 27.52 24.31 3.82
#